data_AF-A0A944NFV5-F1
#
_entry.id   AF-A0A944NFV5-F1
#
_cell.length_a   1.000
_cell.length_b   1.000
_cell.length_c   1.000
_cell.angle_alpha   90.00
_cell.angle_beta   90.00
_cell.angle_gamma   90.00
#
_symmetry.space_group_name_H-M   'P 1'
#
loop_
_entity.id
_entity.type
_entity.pdbx_description
1 polymer ?
#
loop_
_entity_poly.entity_id
_entity_poly.type
_entity_poly.pdbx_seq_one_letter_code
_entity_poly.pdbx_strand_id
1 'polypeptide(L)'
;MATRRPVRKTTAKKDIEVKFSDKLTDSLQDITGMIDEHKDMIDTIQDISLELTSAIGTLHTLTIKYAAKANKILDVLIPIVKGLPIIPKNIKDLLIDLEKYTQKIIDNEKETTKAISDVHLGLKTGDVSKIKGHSKDMKKVTKTLTSILN
;
A
#
# COMPACT_ATOMS: atom_id res chain seq x y z
N MET A 1 10.35 -73.92 52.96
CA MET A 1 10.14 -72.58 53.56
C MET A 1 10.66 -71.53 52.59
N ALA A 2 9.81 -70.51 52.29
CA ALA A 2 10.09 -69.12 51.85
C ALA A 2 11.01 -68.87 50.61
N THR A 3 10.76 -67.97 49.64
CA THR A 3 9.95 -66.74 49.56
C THR A 3 9.73 -66.32 48.08
N ARG A 4 8.69 -65.51 47.78
CA ARG A 4 8.28 -65.02 46.43
C ARG A 4 8.85 -63.62 46.07
N ARG A 5 9.25 -63.43 44.78
CA ARG A 5 9.19 -62.24 43.83
C ARG A 5 9.96 -60.92 44.18
N PRO A 6 10.31 -59.98 43.25
CA PRO A 6 9.78 -59.69 41.89
C PRO A 6 10.81 -59.34 40.75
N VAL A 7 10.25 -58.87 39.63
CA VAL A 7 10.70 -58.63 38.23
C VAL A 7 11.70 -57.46 38.02
N ARG A 8 12.55 -57.51 36.97
CA ARG A 8 12.83 -56.33 36.13
C ARG A 8 13.17 -56.71 34.67
N LYS A 9 12.26 -56.40 33.73
CA LYS A 9 12.61 -56.19 32.32
C LYS A 9 13.52 -54.96 32.27
N THR A 10 14.74 -55.12 31.78
CA THR A 10 15.51 -53.98 31.29
C THR A 10 15.49 -54.09 29.78
N THR A 11 14.42 -53.57 29.18
CA THR A 11 14.52 -52.92 27.87
C THR A 11 15.66 -51.92 27.98
N ALA A 12 16.86 -52.32 27.60
CA ALA A 12 17.94 -51.38 27.37
C ALA A 12 17.47 -50.49 26.23
N LYS A 13 17.09 -49.27 26.60
CA LYS A 13 16.78 -48.17 25.70
C LYS A 13 17.78 -48.23 24.55
N LYS A 14 17.24 -48.33 23.35
CA LYS A 14 17.92 -47.87 22.14
C LYS A 14 18.30 -46.43 22.47
N ASP A 15 19.56 -46.20 22.81
CA ASP A 15 20.08 -44.86 23.00
C ASP A 15 19.78 -44.11 21.70
N ILE A 16 18.82 -43.21 21.79
CA ILE A 16 18.49 -42.27 20.73
C ILE A 16 19.63 -41.26 20.78
N GLU A 17 20.78 -41.66 20.28
CA GLU A 17 21.82 -40.72 19.87
C GLU A 17 21.25 -40.01 18.66
N VAL A 18 20.52 -38.92 18.92
CA VAL A 18 20.07 -37.98 17.90
C VAL A 18 21.32 -37.48 17.19
N LYS A 19 21.56 -38.00 16.00
CA LYS A 19 22.70 -37.60 15.19
C LYS A 19 22.51 -36.15 14.84
N PHE A 20 23.52 -35.33 15.14
CA PHE A 20 23.53 -33.90 14.83
C PHE A 20 23.17 -33.62 13.36
N SER A 21 23.56 -34.52 12.45
CA SER A 21 23.20 -34.48 11.03
C SER A 21 21.70 -34.55 10.76
N ASP A 22 20.95 -35.35 11.51
CA ASP A 22 19.51 -35.51 11.32
C ASP A 22 18.79 -34.22 11.77
N LYS A 23 19.19 -33.67 12.93
CA LYS A 23 18.68 -32.36 13.40
C LYS A 23 19.03 -31.20 12.47
N LEU A 24 20.24 -31.21 11.89
CA LEU A 24 20.65 -30.20 10.91
C LEU A 24 19.82 -30.33 9.62
N THR A 25 19.56 -31.56 9.17
CA THR A 25 18.73 -31.82 7.99
C THR A 25 17.28 -31.37 8.22
N ASP A 26 16.70 -31.71 9.37
CA ASP A 26 15.37 -31.24 9.78
C ASP A 26 15.31 -29.71 9.81
N SER A 27 16.31 -29.06 10.41
CA SER A 27 16.38 -27.58 10.48
C SER A 27 16.50 -26.93 9.10
N LEU A 28 17.26 -27.53 8.18
CA LEU A 28 17.38 -27.04 6.80
C LEU A 28 16.06 -27.22 6.02
N GLN A 29 15.34 -28.31 6.28
CA GLN A 29 14.05 -28.59 5.68
C GLN A 29 12.97 -27.63 6.21
N ASP A 30 13.00 -27.31 7.51
CA ASP A 30 12.15 -26.30 8.14
C ASP A 30 12.44 -24.90 7.57
N ILE A 31 13.71 -24.52 7.44
CA ILE A 31 14.11 -23.25 6.81
C ILE A 31 13.62 -23.19 5.36
N THR A 32 13.72 -24.29 4.61
CA THR A 32 13.24 -24.34 3.22
C THR A 32 11.72 -24.17 3.16
N GLY A 33 10.96 -24.86 4.00
CA GLY A 33 9.51 -24.69 4.08
C GLY A 33 9.09 -23.27 4.48
N MET A 34 9.81 -22.67 5.43
CA MET A 34 9.57 -21.29 5.85
C MET A 34 9.90 -20.27 4.74
N ILE A 35 10.91 -20.53 3.92
CA ILE A 35 11.23 -19.70 2.74
C ILE A 35 10.11 -19.77 1.70
N ASP A 36 9.56 -20.94 1.43
CA ASP A 36 8.47 -21.12 0.47
C ASP A 36 7.18 -20.44 0.95
N GLU A 37 6.83 -20.56 2.23
CA GLU A 37 5.68 -19.85 2.81
C GLU A 37 5.86 -18.33 2.77
N HIS A 38 7.07 -17.84 3.06
CA HIS A 38 7.39 -16.42 2.95
C HIS A 38 7.34 -15.93 1.49
N LYS A 39 7.72 -16.76 0.52
CA LYS A 39 7.59 -16.43 -0.90
C LYS A 39 6.13 -16.24 -1.30
N ASP A 40 5.25 -17.18 -0.95
CA ASP A 40 3.82 -17.09 -1.26
C ASP A 40 3.18 -15.86 -0.60
N MET A 41 3.60 -15.52 0.61
CA MET A 41 3.17 -14.31 1.30
C MET A 41 3.65 -13.04 0.59
N ILE A 42 4.91 -12.98 0.13
CA ILE A 42 5.46 -11.85 -0.62
C ILE A 42 4.73 -11.67 -1.96
N ASP A 43 4.49 -12.77 -2.68
CA ASP A 43 3.77 -12.76 -3.96
C ASP A 43 2.32 -12.25 -3.72
N THR A 44 1.66 -12.69 -2.64
CA THR A 44 0.33 -12.18 -2.24
C THR A 44 0.35 -10.68 -1.91
N ILE A 45 1.35 -10.21 -1.15
CA ILE A 45 1.49 -8.77 -0.83
C ILE A 45 1.70 -7.95 -2.11
N GLN A 46 2.46 -8.47 -3.06
CA GLN A 46 2.73 -7.83 -4.34
C GLN A 46 1.46 -7.70 -5.18
N ASP A 47 0.67 -8.77 -5.28
CA ASP A 47 -0.60 -8.78 -6.01
C ASP A 47 -1.61 -7.80 -5.42
N ILE A 48 -1.80 -7.82 -4.09
CA ILE A 48 -2.67 -6.85 -3.39
C ILE A 48 -2.17 -5.42 -3.61
N SER A 49 -0.85 -5.21 -3.59
CA SER A 49 -0.27 -3.88 -3.82
C SER A 49 -0.49 -3.39 -5.25
N LEU A 50 -0.42 -4.27 -6.24
CA LEU A 50 -0.71 -3.96 -7.65
C LEU A 50 -2.18 -3.58 -7.83
N GLU A 51 -3.10 -4.35 -7.25
CA GLU A 51 -4.54 -4.08 -7.32
C GLU A 51 -4.88 -2.76 -6.62
N LEU A 52 -4.34 -2.51 -5.43
CA LEU A 52 -4.52 -1.25 -4.71
C LEU A 52 -3.96 -0.05 -5.50
N THR A 53 -2.77 -0.20 -6.10
CA THR A 53 -2.17 0.86 -6.93
C THR A 53 -3.03 1.16 -8.16
N SER A 54 -3.59 0.12 -8.78
CA SER A 54 -4.53 0.26 -9.91
C SER A 54 -5.83 0.97 -9.50
N ALA A 55 -6.39 0.61 -8.34
CA ALA A 55 -7.57 1.26 -7.78
C ALA A 55 -7.32 2.75 -7.47
N ILE A 56 -6.16 3.07 -6.89
CA ILE A 56 -5.73 4.46 -6.64
C ILE A 56 -5.60 5.23 -7.97
N GLY A 57 -5.00 4.63 -8.99
CA GLY A 57 -4.92 5.22 -10.34
C GLY A 57 -6.29 5.55 -10.93
N THR A 58 -7.24 4.63 -10.79
CA THR A 58 -8.62 4.83 -11.26
C THR A 58 -9.32 5.96 -10.49
N LEU A 59 -9.23 5.95 -9.16
CA LEU A 59 -9.81 6.98 -8.30
C LEU A 59 -9.20 8.36 -8.57
N HIS A 60 -7.87 8.44 -8.73
CA HIS A 60 -7.18 9.67 -9.10
C HIS A 60 -7.69 10.22 -10.43
N THR A 61 -7.78 9.38 -11.46
CA THR A 61 -8.31 9.75 -12.79
C THR A 61 -9.74 10.29 -12.69
N LEU A 62 -10.61 9.62 -11.92
CA LEU A 62 -11.98 10.10 -11.68
C LEU A 62 -11.98 11.45 -10.97
N THR A 63 -11.15 11.61 -9.94
CA THR A 63 -11.04 12.85 -9.16
C THR A 63 -10.63 14.02 -10.04
N ILE A 64 -9.66 13.81 -10.95
CA ILE A 64 -9.20 14.83 -11.91
C ILE A 64 -10.32 15.20 -12.88
N LYS A 65 -11.04 14.21 -13.42
CA LYS A 65 -12.19 14.47 -14.31
C LYS A 65 -13.25 15.32 -13.62
N TYR A 66 -13.55 15.06 -12.35
CA TYR A 66 -14.53 15.84 -11.60
C TYR A 66 -13.98 17.22 -11.22
N ALA A 67 -12.73 17.33 -10.80
CA ALA A 67 -12.07 18.61 -10.53
C ALA A 67 -12.05 19.51 -11.77
N ALA A 68 -11.74 18.96 -12.96
CA ALA A 68 -11.77 19.68 -14.22
C ALA A 68 -13.18 20.17 -14.60
N LYS A 69 -14.22 19.34 -14.35
CA LYS A 69 -15.61 19.78 -14.54
C LYS A 69 -15.99 20.90 -13.58
N ALA A 70 -15.63 20.77 -12.30
CA ALA A 70 -15.88 21.79 -11.30
C ALA A 70 -15.16 23.11 -11.64
N ASN A 71 -13.90 23.05 -12.08
CA ASN A 71 -13.15 24.23 -12.52
C ASN A 71 -13.85 24.97 -13.67
N LYS A 72 -14.30 24.23 -14.69
CA LYS A 72 -15.06 24.81 -15.81
C LYS A 72 -16.36 25.48 -15.37
N ILE A 73 -17.04 24.92 -14.38
CA ILE A 73 -18.25 25.53 -13.82
C ILE A 73 -17.89 26.83 -13.08
N LEU A 74 -16.82 26.81 -12.27
CA LEU A 74 -16.33 27.97 -11.53
C LEU A 74 -15.88 29.10 -12.48
N ASP A 75 -15.22 28.78 -13.60
CA ASP A 75 -14.83 29.74 -14.63
C ASP A 75 -16.04 30.51 -15.20
N VAL A 76 -17.21 29.88 -15.26
CA VAL A 76 -18.47 30.52 -15.70
C VAL A 76 -19.15 31.26 -14.56
N LEU A 77 -19.14 30.69 -13.34
CA LEU A 77 -19.86 31.23 -12.19
C LEU A 77 -19.19 32.48 -11.59
N ILE A 78 -17.86 32.48 -11.49
CA ILE A 78 -17.07 33.55 -10.85
C ILE A 78 -17.33 34.91 -11.53
N PRO A 79 -17.32 35.05 -12.87
CA PRO A 79 -17.63 36.31 -13.54
C PRO A 79 -19.07 36.78 -13.28
N ILE A 80 -20.04 35.87 -13.28
CA ILE A 80 -21.45 36.19 -13.01
C ILE A 80 -21.61 36.73 -11.60
N VAL A 81 -21.03 36.04 -10.63
CA VAL A 81 -21.08 36.45 -9.23
C VAL A 81 -20.38 37.80 -9.05
N LYS A 82 -19.20 38.02 -9.64
CA LYS A 82 -18.49 39.32 -9.62
C LYS A 82 -19.29 40.47 -10.26
N GLY A 83 -20.22 40.16 -11.17
CA GLY A 83 -21.11 41.14 -11.81
C GLY A 83 -22.29 41.59 -10.94
N LEU A 84 -22.53 40.95 -9.78
CA LEU A 84 -23.62 41.31 -8.88
C LEU A 84 -23.21 42.46 -7.94
N PRO A 85 -24.07 43.46 -7.74
CA PRO A 85 -23.75 44.65 -6.92
C PRO A 85 -23.52 44.34 -5.43
N ILE A 86 -24.08 43.25 -4.91
CA ILE A 86 -23.88 42.80 -3.52
C ILE A 86 -23.65 41.30 -3.52
N ILE A 87 -22.44 40.89 -3.14
CA ILE A 87 -22.05 39.47 -2.99
C ILE A 87 -21.71 39.22 -1.52
N PRO A 88 -22.35 38.26 -0.86
CA PRO A 88 -21.93 37.82 0.47
C PRO A 88 -20.48 37.30 0.44
N LYS A 89 -19.63 37.77 1.35
CA LYS A 89 -18.20 37.37 1.43
C LYS A 89 -18.03 35.85 1.43
N ASN A 90 -18.88 35.17 2.18
CA ASN A 90 -18.92 33.72 2.35
C ASN A 90 -19.02 32.96 1.02
N ILE A 91 -19.79 33.48 0.05
CA ILE A 91 -19.97 32.87 -1.26
C ILE A 91 -18.75 33.10 -2.13
N LYS A 92 -18.16 34.29 -2.05
CA LYS A 92 -16.95 34.64 -2.79
C LYS A 92 -15.75 33.80 -2.32
N ASP A 93 -15.58 33.66 -1.02
CA ASP A 93 -14.50 32.87 -0.43
C ASP A 93 -14.65 31.39 -0.79
N LEU A 94 -15.87 30.84 -0.71
CA LEU A 94 -16.16 29.46 -1.11
C LEU A 94 -15.83 29.18 -2.58
N LEU A 95 -16.14 30.10 -3.51
CA LEU A 95 -15.81 29.94 -4.93
C LEU A 95 -14.30 29.99 -5.19
N ILE A 96 -13.58 30.89 -4.50
CA ILE A 96 -12.11 31.01 -4.60
C ILE A 96 -11.43 29.75 -4.03
N ASP A 97 -11.90 29.25 -2.90
CA ASP A 97 -11.35 28.04 -2.29
C ASP A 97 -11.62 26.82 -3.16
N LEU A 98 -12.83 26.68 -3.71
CA LEU A 98 -13.17 25.64 -4.68
C LEU A 98 -12.23 25.67 -5.89
N GLU A 99 -12.03 26.85 -6.50
CA GLU A 99 -11.13 27.03 -7.66
C GLU A 99 -9.70 26.63 -7.30
N LYS A 100 -9.20 27.09 -6.14
CA LYS A 100 -7.87 26.76 -5.64
C LYS A 100 -7.69 25.25 -5.43
N TYR A 101 -8.66 24.56 -4.84
CA TYR A 101 -8.57 23.12 -4.62
C TYR A 101 -8.69 22.34 -5.92
N THR A 102 -9.61 22.69 -6.81
CA THR A 102 -9.75 22.02 -8.11
C THR A 102 -8.50 22.21 -8.96
N GLN A 103 -7.94 23.41 -9.00
CA GLN A 103 -6.72 23.69 -9.74
C GLN A 103 -5.53 22.94 -9.15
N LYS A 104 -5.39 22.90 -7.82
CA LYS A 104 -4.33 22.12 -7.16
C LYS A 104 -4.42 20.62 -7.48
N ILE A 105 -5.62 20.05 -7.61
CA ILE A 105 -5.79 18.65 -8.03
C ILE A 105 -5.33 18.47 -9.48
N ILE A 106 -5.74 19.36 -10.39
CA ILE A 106 -5.41 19.31 -11.82
C ILE A 106 -3.89 19.48 -12.03
N ASP A 107 -3.27 20.45 -11.36
CA ASP A 107 -1.84 20.75 -11.51
C ASP A 107 -0.95 19.57 -11.08
N ASN A 108 -1.41 18.76 -10.12
CA ASN A 108 -0.69 17.59 -9.62
C ASN A 108 -1.00 16.30 -10.39
N GLU A 109 -1.84 16.35 -11.43
CA GLU A 109 -2.20 15.19 -12.28
C GLU A 109 -0.97 14.43 -12.76
N LYS A 110 -0.08 15.16 -13.42
CA LYS A 110 1.06 14.57 -14.13
C LYS A 110 2.05 13.92 -13.17
N GLU A 111 2.33 14.59 -12.05
CA GLU A 111 3.23 14.06 -11.01
C GLU A 111 2.62 12.83 -10.34
N THR A 112 1.33 12.88 -10.01
CA THR A 112 0.64 11.78 -9.34
C THR A 112 0.46 10.57 -10.26
N THR A 113 0.05 10.77 -11.50
CA THR A 113 -0.08 9.71 -12.51
C THR A 113 1.25 9.02 -12.77
N LYS A 114 2.34 9.81 -12.88
CA LYS A 114 3.68 9.26 -13.02
C LYS A 114 4.08 8.42 -11.82
N ALA A 115 3.89 8.94 -10.60
CA ALA A 115 4.21 8.20 -9.37
C ALA A 115 3.42 6.88 -9.25
N ILE A 116 2.13 6.88 -9.60
CA ILE A 116 1.30 5.66 -9.63
C ILE A 116 1.83 4.66 -10.66
N SER A 117 2.16 5.12 -11.88
CA SER A 117 2.74 4.28 -12.92
C SER A 117 4.09 3.68 -12.51
N ASP A 118 4.95 4.48 -11.88
CA ASP A 118 6.29 4.05 -11.45
C ASP A 118 6.21 3.05 -10.29
N VAL A 119 5.27 3.24 -9.36
CA VAL A 119 4.98 2.26 -8.30
C VAL A 119 4.42 0.96 -8.89
N HIS A 120 3.45 1.04 -9.81
CA HIS A 120 2.89 -0.14 -10.46
C HIS A 120 3.94 -0.93 -11.23
N LEU A 121 4.81 -0.25 -11.99
CA LEU A 121 5.92 -0.88 -12.70
C LEU A 121 6.94 -1.50 -11.72
N GLY A 122 7.31 -0.77 -10.67
CA GLY A 122 8.24 -1.27 -9.65
C GLY A 122 7.72 -2.50 -8.92
N LEU A 123 6.43 -2.51 -8.58
CA LEU A 123 5.74 -3.68 -8.03
C LEU A 123 5.76 -4.82 -9.04
N LYS A 124 5.34 -4.62 -10.30
CA LYS A 124 5.29 -5.68 -11.31
C LYS A 124 6.65 -6.33 -11.60
N THR A 125 7.74 -5.55 -11.56
CA THR A 125 9.09 -6.05 -11.86
C THR A 125 9.86 -6.50 -10.62
N GLY A 126 9.29 -6.39 -9.42
CA GLY A 126 10.00 -6.66 -8.17
C GLY A 126 11.17 -5.70 -7.91
N ASP A 127 11.20 -4.54 -8.58
CA ASP A 127 12.30 -3.58 -8.49
C ASP A 127 12.09 -2.66 -7.28
N VAL A 128 12.59 -3.12 -6.13
CA VAL A 128 12.48 -2.41 -4.84
C VAL A 128 13.16 -1.04 -4.88
N SER A 129 14.14 -0.82 -5.76
CA SER A 129 14.80 0.48 -5.92
C SER A 129 13.88 1.52 -6.56
N LYS A 130 13.05 1.11 -7.53
CA LYS A 130 12.01 1.99 -8.12
C LYS A 130 10.90 2.31 -7.14
N ILE A 131 10.47 1.34 -6.33
CA ILE A 131 9.47 1.53 -5.27
C ILE A 131 10.00 2.51 -4.20
N LYS A 132 11.25 2.30 -3.75
CA LYS A 132 11.88 3.13 -2.71
C LYS A 132 12.13 4.57 -3.19
N GLY A 133 12.53 4.74 -4.45
CA GLY A 133 12.72 6.04 -5.09
C GLY A 133 11.42 6.88 -5.10
N HIS A 134 10.29 6.27 -5.46
CA HIS A 134 9.01 6.98 -5.59
C HIS A 134 8.15 6.97 -4.31
N SER A 135 8.56 6.28 -3.24
CA SER A 135 7.86 6.34 -1.94
C SER A 135 7.87 7.75 -1.33
N LYS A 136 8.89 8.56 -1.66
CA LYS A 136 8.96 9.98 -1.27
C LYS A 136 7.92 10.81 -2.04
N ASP A 137 7.75 10.55 -3.32
CA ASP A 137 6.77 11.23 -4.17
C ASP A 137 5.35 10.83 -3.76
N MET A 138 5.12 9.55 -3.44
CA MET A 138 3.86 9.10 -2.85
C MET A 138 3.57 9.76 -1.50
N LYS A 139 4.56 9.90 -0.59
CA LYS A 139 4.38 10.68 0.65
C LYS A 139 4.01 12.14 0.38
N LYS A 140 4.56 12.74 -0.69
CA LYS A 140 4.26 14.12 -1.08
C LYS A 140 2.85 14.23 -1.66
N VAL A 141 2.41 13.28 -2.48
CA VAL A 141 1.02 13.16 -2.95
C VAL A 141 0.07 12.96 -1.78
N THR A 142 0.35 12.04 -0.85
CA THR A 142 -0.47 11.84 0.37
C THR A 142 -0.56 13.12 1.17
N LYS A 143 0.54 13.80 1.47
CA LYS A 143 0.52 15.09 2.18
C LYS A 143 -0.32 16.13 1.45
N THR A 144 -0.23 16.17 0.12
CA THR A 144 -0.99 17.09 -0.72
C THR A 144 -2.48 16.79 -0.63
N LEU A 145 -2.88 15.53 -0.75
CA LEU A 145 -4.26 15.08 -0.59
C LEU A 145 -4.80 15.31 0.84
N THR A 146 -4.00 15.04 1.87
CA THR A 146 -4.36 15.33 3.28
C THR A 146 -4.54 16.83 3.51
N SER A 147 -3.73 17.68 2.86
CA SER A 147 -3.91 19.14 2.92
C SER A 147 -5.12 19.68 2.16
N ILE A 148 -5.84 18.82 1.44
CA ILE A 148 -7.11 19.15 0.78
C ILE A 148 -8.29 18.73 1.66
N LEU A 149 -8.09 17.75 2.55
CA LEU A 149 -9.11 17.27 3.50
C LEU A 149 -9.19 18.11 4.79
N ASN A 150 -8.11 18.84 5.11
CA ASN A 150 -7.99 19.73 6.27
C ASN A 150 -7.84 21.19 5.80
#